data_AF-A0A535KRE1-F1
#
_entry.id   AF-A0A535KRE1-F1
#
_cell.length_a   1.000
_cell.length_b   1.000
_cell.length_c   1.000
_cell.angle_alpha   90.00
_cell.angle_beta   90.00
_cell.angle_gamma   90.00
#
_symmetry.space_group_name_H-M   'P 1'
#
loop_
_entity.id
_entity.type
_entity.pdbx_description
1 polymer ?
#
loop_
_entity_poly.entity_id
_entity_poly.type
_entity_poly.pdbx_seq_one_letter_code
_entity_poly.pdbx_strand_id
1 'polypeptide(L)'
;HIYVAVGNGAATGGTWDKTDSILRLSPTLQYEDGFAPQQWPQDNAGDADLGSMGPLLLPGGLIFADGKSGLGYLLHANGLGGVGGQAQVTSICSSYGGSAALGTHLFVPCTNGLLEVVVGPGARITRGWQAPGQVNGSPIVSGHTVYSLDRNGTLYALDSDNGVVITSQPVGATSRFATPTLAGGYVYVGTMTGIVAVSIA
;
A
#
# COMPACT_ATOMS: atom_id res chain seq x y z
N HIS A 1 -18.50 -1.39 -4.93
CA HIS A 1 -17.77 -2.59 -4.47
C HIS A 1 -16.78 -2.17 -3.40
N ILE A 2 -16.45 -3.09 -2.49
CA ILE A 2 -15.41 -2.94 -1.48
C ILE A 2 -14.31 -3.93 -1.85
N TYR A 3 -13.05 -3.49 -1.79
CA TYR A 3 -11.90 -4.37 -2.02
C TYR A 3 -11.14 -4.55 -0.73
N VAL A 4 -10.82 -5.80 -0.40
CA VAL A 4 -10.10 -6.15 0.82
C VAL A 4 -8.89 -6.99 0.48
N ALA A 5 -7.76 -6.70 1.11
CA ALA A 5 -6.60 -7.58 1.08
C ALA A 5 -6.69 -8.56 2.25
N VAL A 6 -6.34 -9.81 2.01
CA VAL A 6 -6.36 -10.90 2.98
C VAL A 6 -4.96 -11.48 3.05
N GLY A 7 -4.46 -11.69 4.25
CA GLY A 7 -3.17 -12.36 4.47
C GLY A 7 -3.31 -13.87 4.57
N ASN A 8 -2.46 -14.47 5.39
CA ASN A 8 -2.38 -15.90 5.55
C ASN A 8 -3.71 -16.55 5.98
N GLY A 9 -3.92 -17.80 5.57
CA GLY A 9 -4.84 -18.70 6.25
C GLY A 9 -4.35 -20.12 6.31
N ALA A 10 -5.27 -21.07 6.38
CA ALA A 10 -4.96 -22.43 6.82
C ALA A 10 -4.41 -23.31 5.68
N ALA A 11 -4.81 -23.08 4.43
CA ALA A 11 -4.35 -23.88 3.31
C ALA A 11 -2.93 -23.47 2.87
N THR A 12 -2.05 -24.44 2.69
CA THR A 12 -0.72 -24.26 2.08
C THR A 12 -0.57 -25.10 0.81
N GLY A 13 -1.69 -25.43 0.17
CA GLY A 13 -1.78 -26.19 -1.07
C GLY A 13 -3.22 -26.63 -1.36
N GLY A 14 -3.42 -27.27 -2.52
CA GLY A 14 -4.73 -27.78 -2.91
C GLY A 14 -5.68 -26.68 -3.40
N THR A 15 -6.94 -26.73 -2.95
CA THR A 15 -7.95 -25.73 -3.35
C THR A 15 -7.70 -24.42 -2.61
N TRP A 16 -7.65 -23.32 -3.35
CA TRP A 16 -7.51 -21.99 -2.77
C TRP A 16 -8.68 -21.64 -1.85
N ASP A 17 -8.36 -21.27 -0.61
CA ASP A 17 -9.31 -20.96 0.47
C ASP A 17 -9.53 -19.44 0.65
N LYS A 18 -9.22 -18.64 -0.39
CA LYS A 18 -9.34 -17.16 -0.42
C LYS A 18 -8.33 -16.41 0.44
N THR A 19 -7.27 -17.08 0.86
CA THR A 19 -6.11 -16.50 1.54
C THR A 19 -5.17 -15.84 0.55
N ASP A 20 -4.28 -14.99 1.06
CA ASP A 20 -3.28 -14.27 0.26
C ASP A 20 -3.87 -13.64 -1.00
N SER A 21 -4.86 -12.78 -0.78
CA SER A 21 -5.79 -12.41 -1.83
C SER A 21 -6.19 -10.96 -1.81
N ILE A 22 -6.68 -10.50 -2.96
CA ILE A 22 -7.59 -9.36 -3.05
C ILE A 22 -8.98 -9.91 -3.31
N LEU A 23 -9.95 -9.57 -2.47
CA LEU A 23 -11.35 -9.96 -2.65
C LEU A 23 -12.20 -8.75 -3.01
N ARG A 24 -13.17 -8.95 -3.89
CA ARG A 24 -14.23 -7.99 -4.18
C ARG A 24 -15.49 -8.39 -3.44
N LEU A 25 -16.02 -7.45 -2.66
CA LEU A 25 -17.28 -7.58 -1.95
C LEU A 25 -18.32 -6.58 -2.50
N SER A 26 -19.58 -6.98 -2.42
CA SER A 26 -20.72 -6.10 -2.66
C SER A 26 -20.80 -5.00 -1.59
N PRO A 27 -21.59 -3.92 -1.81
CA PRO A 27 -21.88 -2.93 -0.77
C PRO A 27 -22.55 -3.52 0.49
N THR A 28 -23.15 -4.71 0.38
CA THR A 28 -23.75 -5.48 1.48
C THR A 28 -22.84 -6.61 1.99
N LEU A 29 -21.53 -6.52 1.70
CA LEU A 29 -20.47 -7.41 2.17
C LEU A 29 -20.58 -8.86 1.69
N GLN A 30 -21.25 -9.10 0.55
CA GLN A 30 -21.28 -10.42 -0.07
C GLN A 30 -20.04 -10.61 -0.94
N TYR A 31 -19.43 -11.80 -0.89
CA TYR A 31 -18.32 -12.15 -1.77
C TYR A 31 -18.76 -12.23 -3.23
N GLU A 32 -18.04 -11.55 -4.12
CA GLU A 32 -18.35 -11.50 -5.55
C GLU A 32 -17.24 -12.06 -6.44
N ASP A 33 -15.97 -11.79 -6.12
CA ASP A 33 -14.82 -12.18 -6.93
C ASP A 33 -13.53 -12.16 -6.09
N GLY A 34 -12.44 -12.75 -6.58
CA GLY A 34 -11.16 -12.68 -5.91
C GLY A 34 -9.97 -12.97 -6.82
N PHE A 35 -8.81 -12.47 -6.39
CA PHE A 35 -7.50 -12.72 -6.97
C PHE A 35 -6.59 -13.32 -5.90
N ALA A 36 -5.71 -14.23 -6.29
CA ALA A 36 -4.53 -14.60 -5.50
C ALA A 36 -3.32 -14.84 -6.41
N PRO A 37 -2.08 -14.62 -5.92
CA PRO A 37 -0.88 -15.02 -6.63
C PRO A 37 -0.89 -16.51 -6.97
N GLN A 38 -0.24 -16.92 -8.07
CA GLN A 38 -0.09 -18.37 -8.36
C GLN A 38 0.65 -19.11 -7.24
N GLN A 39 1.51 -18.38 -6.53
CA GLN A 39 2.32 -18.85 -5.41
C GLN A 39 1.67 -18.64 -4.04
N TRP A 40 0.36 -18.37 -3.97
CA TRP A 40 -0.37 -18.22 -2.70
C TRP A 40 -0.12 -19.36 -1.69
N PRO A 41 0.06 -20.65 -2.08
CA PRO A 41 0.34 -21.70 -1.10
C PRO A 41 1.69 -21.50 -0.39
N GLN A 42 2.70 -21.07 -1.15
CA GLN A 42 4.04 -20.79 -0.65
C GLN A 42 4.06 -19.50 0.16
N ASP A 43 3.34 -18.47 -0.28
CA ASP A 43 3.22 -17.20 0.42
C ASP A 43 2.58 -17.44 1.82
N ASN A 44 1.50 -18.22 1.90
CA ASN A 44 0.89 -18.63 3.18
C ASN A 44 1.86 -19.43 4.06
N ALA A 45 2.57 -20.41 3.49
CA ALA A 45 3.50 -21.25 4.24
C ALA A 45 4.71 -20.44 4.77
N GLY A 46 5.06 -19.36 4.08
CA GLY A 46 6.23 -18.53 4.34
C GLY A 46 5.96 -17.20 5.05
N ASP A 47 4.71 -16.90 5.45
CA ASP A 47 4.32 -15.58 5.99
C ASP A 47 4.67 -14.43 5.04
N ALA A 48 4.39 -14.61 3.75
CA ALA A 48 4.67 -13.64 2.70
C ALA A 48 3.44 -12.79 2.35
N ASP A 49 2.59 -12.46 3.33
CA ASP A 49 1.21 -12.14 3.01
C ASP A 49 0.99 -10.92 2.12
N LEU A 50 0.07 -11.08 1.18
CA LEU A 50 -0.47 -10.01 0.36
C LEU A 50 -1.30 -9.02 1.19
N GLY A 51 -1.94 -9.50 2.26
CA GLY A 51 -2.75 -8.68 3.18
C GLY A 51 -1.99 -7.71 4.08
N SER A 52 -0.66 -7.67 4.01
CA SER A 52 0.16 -6.77 4.82
C SER A 52 0.08 -5.30 4.37
N MET A 53 -0.30 -5.06 3.11
CA MET A 53 -0.61 -3.73 2.58
C MET A 53 -2.06 -3.66 2.09
N GLY A 54 -2.71 -2.52 2.29
CA GLY A 54 -4.05 -2.27 1.73
C GLY A 54 -4.02 -2.13 0.19
N PRO A 55 -5.06 -2.60 -0.53
CA PRO A 55 -5.11 -2.45 -1.98
C PRO A 55 -5.42 -1.00 -2.38
N LEU A 56 -4.77 -0.52 -3.44
CA LEU A 56 -5.03 0.79 -4.02
C LEU A 56 -5.95 0.69 -5.23
N LEU A 57 -7.12 1.30 -5.15
CA LEU A 57 -7.99 1.48 -6.31
C LEU A 57 -7.50 2.66 -7.15
N LEU A 58 -7.24 2.41 -8.43
CA LEU A 58 -6.67 3.38 -9.35
C LEU A 58 -7.69 3.83 -10.40
N PRO A 59 -7.44 4.97 -11.08
CA PRO A 59 -8.18 5.35 -12.27
C PRO A 59 -8.19 4.24 -13.32
N GLY A 60 -9.23 4.21 -14.16
CA GLY A 60 -9.34 3.21 -15.23
C GLY A 60 -9.75 1.80 -14.75
N GLY A 61 -10.19 1.65 -13.50
CA GLY A 61 -10.69 0.38 -12.99
C GLY A 61 -9.58 -0.64 -12.72
N LEU A 62 -8.42 -0.15 -12.29
CA LEU A 62 -7.29 -0.98 -11.90
C LEU A 62 -7.13 -1.02 -10.37
N ILE A 63 -6.50 -2.07 -9.87
CA ILE A 63 -6.10 -2.19 -8.47
C ILE A 63 -4.63 -2.54 -8.41
N PHE A 64 -3.86 -1.79 -7.61
CA PHE A 64 -2.51 -2.19 -7.23
C PHE A 64 -2.52 -2.88 -5.87
N ALA A 65 -1.84 -4.01 -5.79
CA ALA A 65 -1.67 -4.79 -4.56
C ALA A 65 -0.21 -5.23 -4.43
N ASP A 66 0.30 -5.24 -3.21
CA ASP A 66 1.65 -5.65 -2.83
C ASP A 66 1.56 -6.15 -1.38
N GLY A 67 2.62 -6.76 -0.87
CA GLY A 67 2.67 -7.24 0.50
C GLY A 67 4.08 -7.68 0.90
N LYS A 68 4.19 -8.72 1.73
CA LYS A 68 5.49 -9.11 2.28
C LYS A 68 6.37 -9.83 1.26
N SER A 69 5.77 -10.47 0.24
CA SER A 69 6.46 -11.26 -0.80
C SER A 69 7.41 -10.45 -1.69
N GLY A 70 7.23 -9.14 -1.76
CA GLY A 70 8.04 -8.28 -2.64
C GLY A 70 7.54 -8.20 -4.08
N LEU A 71 6.36 -8.76 -4.38
CA LEU A 71 5.73 -8.73 -5.68
C LEU A 71 4.56 -7.75 -5.69
N GLY A 72 4.61 -6.78 -6.61
CA GLY A 72 3.50 -5.90 -6.92
C GLY A 72 2.65 -6.45 -8.06
N TYR A 73 1.34 -6.44 -7.86
CA TYR A 73 0.32 -6.93 -8.78
C TYR A 73 -0.56 -5.79 -9.23
N LEU A 74 -0.91 -5.78 -10.51
CA LEU A 74 -1.94 -4.92 -11.07
C LEU A 74 -3.10 -5.79 -11.54
N LEU A 75 -4.31 -5.47 -11.09
CA LEU A 75 -5.52 -6.25 -11.30
C LEU A 75 -6.59 -5.40 -11.99
N HIS A 76 -7.53 -6.05 -12.68
CA HIS A 76 -8.73 -5.39 -13.17
C HIS A 76 -9.83 -5.45 -12.12
N ALA A 77 -10.33 -4.29 -11.67
CA ALA A 77 -11.32 -4.19 -10.61
C ALA A 77 -12.67 -4.85 -10.96
N ASN A 78 -13.03 -4.85 -12.26
CA ASN A 78 -14.25 -5.47 -12.76
C ASN A 78 -14.13 -6.99 -12.99
N GLY A 79 -12.93 -7.56 -12.94
CA GLY A 79 -12.69 -8.99 -13.02
C GLY A 79 -11.31 -9.34 -12.46
N LEU A 80 -11.26 -9.80 -11.21
CA LEU A 80 -10.02 -10.06 -10.48
C LEU A 80 -9.28 -11.30 -11.00
N GLY A 81 -9.99 -12.19 -11.70
CA GLY A 81 -9.38 -13.23 -12.53
C GLY A 81 -8.94 -14.50 -11.79
N GLY A 82 -9.22 -14.62 -10.49
CA GLY A 82 -8.87 -15.82 -9.72
C GLY A 82 -7.36 -15.96 -9.48
N VAL A 83 -6.93 -17.20 -9.25
CA VAL A 83 -5.52 -17.51 -9.00
C VAL A 83 -4.69 -17.26 -10.26
N GLY A 84 -3.72 -16.35 -10.17
CA GLY A 84 -2.86 -15.98 -11.30
C GLY A 84 -3.52 -15.07 -12.33
N GLY A 85 -4.66 -14.45 -11.99
CA GLY A 85 -5.45 -13.60 -12.89
C GLY A 85 -4.96 -12.15 -13.05
N GLN A 86 -3.77 -11.82 -12.55
CA GLN A 86 -3.25 -10.45 -12.61
C GLN A 86 -3.03 -9.96 -14.05
N ALA A 87 -3.22 -8.67 -14.28
CA ALA A 87 -2.86 -8.01 -15.54
C ALA A 87 -1.33 -7.86 -15.67
N GLN A 88 -0.65 -7.57 -14.56
CA GLN A 88 0.80 -7.54 -14.47
C GLN A 88 1.26 -7.97 -13.08
N VAL A 89 2.44 -8.60 -13.01
CA VAL A 89 3.23 -8.77 -11.79
C VAL A 89 4.67 -8.31 -12.03
N THR A 90 5.29 -7.70 -11.03
CA THR A 90 6.73 -7.35 -11.04
C THR A 90 7.29 -7.29 -9.62
N SER A 91 8.61 -7.38 -9.48
CA SER A 91 9.26 -7.14 -8.19
C SER A 91 9.21 -5.66 -7.81
N ILE A 92 8.73 -5.37 -6.61
CA ILE A 92 8.62 -4.03 -6.01
C ILE A 92 9.44 -4.01 -4.72
N CYS A 93 8.85 -4.42 -3.59
CA CYS A 93 9.48 -4.44 -2.28
C CYS A 93 8.57 -5.13 -1.25
N SER A 94 9.12 -5.57 -0.12
CA SER A 94 8.27 -5.97 1.02
C SER A 94 7.62 -4.72 1.61
N SER A 95 6.29 -4.66 1.65
CA SER A 95 5.51 -3.46 2.01
C SER A 95 4.48 -3.73 3.11
N TYR A 96 4.16 -2.68 3.89
CA TYR A 96 3.23 -2.80 5.02
C TYR A 96 2.39 -1.54 5.25
N GLY A 97 1.11 -1.71 5.59
CA GLY A 97 0.20 -0.64 5.97
C GLY A 97 -0.60 -0.06 4.79
N GLY A 98 -1.03 1.19 4.90
CA GLY A 98 -1.70 1.91 3.82
C GLY A 98 -0.69 2.47 2.82
N SER A 99 -1.03 2.48 1.54
CA SER A 99 -0.34 3.19 0.47
C SER A 99 -1.21 4.35 -0.03
N ALA A 100 -0.63 5.27 -0.80
CA ALA A 100 -1.34 6.43 -1.33
C ALA A 100 -1.09 6.59 -2.82
N ALA A 101 -1.95 7.36 -3.51
CA ALA A 101 -1.81 7.62 -4.94
C ALA A 101 -2.06 9.09 -5.28
N LEU A 102 -1.33 9.58 -6.28
CA LEU A 102 -1.53 10.85 -6.98
C LEU A 102 -1.66 10.54 -8.48
N GLY A 103 -2.90 10.39 -8.96
CA GLY A 103 -3.15 9.93 -10.33
C GLY A 103 -2.58 8.54 -10.58
N THR A 104 -1.56 8.44 -11.43
CA THR A 104 -0.85 7.20 -11.78
C THR A 104 0.41 6.94 -10.93
N HIS A 105 0.76 7.86 -10.03
CA HIS A 105 1.92 7.76 -9.15
C HIS A 105 1.46 7.19 -7.81
N LEU A 106 2.01 6.05 -7.41
CA LEU A 106 1.68 5.33 -6.20
C LEU A 106 2.85 5.44 -5.24
N PHE A 107 2.57 5.63 -3.95
CA PHE A 107 3.56 5.71 -2.91
C PHE A 107 3.41 4.47 -2.02
N VAL A 108 4.35 3.54 -2.16
CA VAL A 108 4.32 2.22 -1.53
C VAL A 108 5.23 2.23 -0.29
N PRO A 109 4.70 1.89 0.91
CA PRO A 109 5.45 1.87 2.17
C PRO A 109 6.38 0.65 2.25
N CYS A 110 7.40 0.64 1.40
CA CYS A 110 8.42 -0.40 1.40
C CYS A 110 9.24 -0.33 2.68
N THR A 111 9.60 -1.49 3.21
CA THR A 111 10.46 -1.62 4.40
C THR A 111 11.81 -0.91 4.28
N ASN A 112 12.33 -0.75 3.06
CA ASN A 112 13.60 -0.10 2.76
C ASN A 112 13.45 1.37 2.29
N GLY A 113 12.32 2.02 2.56
CA GLY A 113 12.05 3.43 2.26
C GLY A 113 10.91 3.58 1.28
N LEU A 114 10.12 4.65 1.41
CA LEU A 114 8.94 4.90 0.58
C LEU A 114 9.33 4.89 -0.90
N LEU A 115 8.64 4.08 -1.69
CA LEU A 115 8.92 3.90 -3.11
C LEU A 115 7.80 4.49 -3.94
N GLU A 116 8.17 5.27 -4.95
CA GLU A 116 7.26 5.61 -6.02
C GLU A 116 7.12 4.43 -7.00
N VAL A 117 5.88 4.11 -7.34
CA VAL A 117 5.53 3.19 -8.41
C VAL A 117 4.61 3.91 -9.38
N VAL A 118 4.92 3.87 -10.67
CA VAL A 118 4.15 4.53 -11.71
C VAL A 118 3.40 3.48 -12.54
N VAL A 119 2.10 3.69 -12.73
CA VAL A 119 1.26 2.89 -13.63
C VAL A 119 1.07 3.62 -14.95
N GLY A 120 1.84 3.20 -15.95
CA GLY A 120 1.78 3.73 -17.31
C GLY A 120 0.72 3.08 -18.20
N PRO A 121 0.64 3.53 -19.47
CA PRO A 121 -0.26 2.97 -20.47
C PRO A 121 -0.11 1.44 -20.63
N GLY A 122 -1.21 0.77 -20.97
CA GLY A 122 -1.24 -0.68 -21.12
C GLY A 122 -1.07 -1.43 -19.79
N ALA A 123 -1.44 -0.80 -18.68
CA ALA A 123 -1.33 -1.37 -17.33
C ALA A 123 0.13 -1.72 -16.97
N ARG A 124 1.08 -0.85 -17.34
CA ARG A 124 2.51 -1.10 -17.14
C ARG A 124 3.02 -0.51 -15.83
N ILE A 125 3.60 -1.34 -14.97
CA ILE A 125 4.24 -0.90 -13.72
C ILE A 125 5.72 -0.55 -13.94
N THR A 126 6.16 0.60 -13.44
CA THR A 126 7.58 1.00 -13.34
C THR A 126 7.91 1.56 -11.96
N ARG A 127 9.15 1.36 -11.49
CA ARG A 127 9.64 1.97 -10.25
C ARG A 127 10.14 3.38 -10.51
N GLY A 128 9.82 4.30 -9.62
CA GLY A 128 10.29 5.69 -9.61
C GLY A 128 11.37 5.93 -8.55
N TRP A 129 11.33 7.10 -7.92
CA TRP A 129 12.25 7.45 -6.83
C TRP A 129 12.03 6.59 -5.58
N GLN A 130 13.05 6.49 -4.73
CA GLN A 130 12.96 5.85 -3.42
C GLN A 130 13.53 6.75 -2.33
N ALA A 131 12.72 7.00 -1.29
CA ALA A 131 13.09 7.81 -0.14
C ALA A 131 14.16 7.11 0.74
N PRO A 132 14.80 7.84 1.67
CA PRO A 132 15.67 7.24 2.67
C PRO A 132 14.97 6.11 3.45
N GLY A 133 15.73 5.07 3.79
CA GLY A 133 15.16 3.81 4.29
C GLY A 133 14.35 3.90 5.57
N GLN A 134 14.60 4.90 6.42
CA GLN A 134 13.79 5.12 7.63
C GLN A 134 12.38 5.64 7.34
N VAL A 135 12.16 6.28 6.19
CA VAL A 135 10.86 6.83 5.80
C VAL A 135 10.05 5.71 5.15
N ASN A 136 9.49 4.82 5.97
CA ASN A 136 8.83 3.60 5.50
C ASN A 136 7.40 3.41 6.06
N GLY A 137 6.84 4.44 6.68
CA GLY A 137 5.47 4.45 7.16
C GLY A 137 4.45 4.66 6.05
N SER A 138 3.18 4.41 6.38
CA SER A 138 2.06 4.60 5.46
C SER A 138 1.94 6.07 5.03
N PRO A 139 2.00 6.37 3.72
CA PRO A 139 1.97 7.74 3.25
C PRO A 139 0.54 8.28 3.12
N ILE A 140 0.46 9.61 3.06
CA ILE A 140 -0.68 10.38 2.55
C ILE A 140 -0.17 11.46 1.58
N VAL A 141 -1.04 11.96 0.72
CA VAL A 141 -0.67 12.98 -0.28
C VAL A 141 -1.55 14.22 -0.11
N SER A 142 -0.93 15.39 -0.13
CA SER A 142 -1.60 16.69 -0.23
C SER A 142 -0.93 17.53 -1.31
N GLY A 143 -1.63 17.82 -2.41
CA GLY A 143 -1.06 18.57 -3.52
C GLY A 143 0.21 17.89 -4.06
N HIS A 144 1.35 18.57 -3.92
CA HIS A 144 2.66 18.12 -4.37
C HIS A 144 3.56 17.55 -3.26
N THR A 145 2.95 17.21 -2.11
CA THR A 145 3.67 16.75 -0.93
C THR A 145 3.15 15.39 -0.48
N VAL A 146 4.09 14.46 -0.32
CA VAL A 146 3.84 13.15 0.28
C VAL A 146 4.28 13.23 1.74
N TYR A 147 3.38 12.94 2.68
CA TYR A 147 3.75 12.82 4.08
C TYR A 147 3.86 11.36 4.47
N SER A 148 4.94 10.98 5.15
CA SER A 148 5.15 9.63 5.67
C SER A 148 5.92 9.69 6.98
N LEU A 149 5.76 8.65 7.81
CA LEU A 149 6.39 8.54 9.11
C LEU A 149 7.61 7.63 9.05
N ASP A 150 8.56 7.84 9.97
CA ASP A 150 9.46 6.77 10.41
C ASP A 150 8.94 6.10 11.69
N ARG A 151 9.58 4.99 12.06
CA ARG A 151 9.24 4.23 13.27
C ARG A 151 9.59 4.92 14.59
N ASN A 152 10.40 5.97 14.54
CA ASN A 152 10.83 6.71 15.72
C ASN A 152 9.90 7.90 16.02
N GLY A 153 8.87 8.11 15.19
CA GLY A 153 7.92 9.18 15.38
C GLY A 153 8.35 10.50 14.78
N THR A 154 9.02 10.46 13.62
CA THR A 154 9.26 11.65 12.80
C THR A 154 8.32 11.64 11.60
N LEU A 155 7.60 12.75 11.40
CA LEU A 155 6.82 13.01 10.19
C LEU A 155 7.71 13.69 9.16
N TYR A 156 7.81 13.12 7.97
CA TYR A 156 8.53 13.68 6.83
C TYR A 156 7.53 14.22 5.82
N ALA A 157 7.86 15.36 5.21
CA ALA A 157 7.21 15.88 4.02
C ALA A 157 8.20 15.73 2.85
N LEU A 158 7.79 15.01 1.81
CA LEU A 158 8.60 14.75 0.63
C LEU A 158 7.96 15.41 -0.59
N ASP A 159 8.79 15.89 -1.50
CA ASP A 159 8.37 16.32 -2.83
C ASP A 159 7.86 15.11 -3.63
N SER A 160 6.67 15.20 -4.22
CA SER A 160 6.06 14.05 -4.90
C SER A 160 6.76 13.66 -6.20
N ASP A 161 7.46 14.58 -6.87
CA ASP A 161 8.09 14.32 -8.17
C ASP A 161 9.43 13.62 -8.05
N ASN A 162 10.15 13.83 -6.93
CA ASN A 162 11.52 13.35 -6.78
C ASN A 162 11.84 12.68 -5.44
N GLY A 163 10.91 12.68 -4.48
CA GLY A 163 11.09 12.02 -3.18
C GLY A 163 12.08 12.71 -2.26
N VAL A 164 12.51 13.94 -2.56
CA VAL A 164 13.39 14.72 -1.69
C VAL A 164 12.61 15.15 -0.46
N VAL A 165 13.21 14.94 0.72
CA VAL A 165 12.66 15.43 1.99
C VAL A 165 12.73 16.97 2.00
N ILE A 166 11.58 17.62 2.01
CA ILE A 166 11.43 19.07 2.10
C ILE A 166 11.61 19.53 3.55
N THR A 167 10.93 18.84 4.47
CA THR A 167 10.99 19.11 5.91
C THR A 167 10.63 17.87 6.72
N SER A 168 10.95 17.90 8.01
CA SER A 168 10.60 16.84 8.96
C SER A 168 10.33 17.41 10.35
N GLN A 169 9.40 16.80 11.08
CA GLN A 169 9.02 17.23 12.43
C GLN A 169 8.90 16.00 13.36
N PRO A 170 9.52 16.01 14.55
CA PRO A 170 9.22 15.01 15.57
C PRO A 170 7.76 15.16 16.04
N VAL A 171 7.03 14.06 16.01
CA VAL A 171 5.64 13.93 16.48
C VAL A 171 5.53 12.98 17.68
N GLY A 172 6.62 12.30 18.04
CA GLY A 172 6.65 11.33 19.13
C GLY A 172 6.28 9.92 18.67
N ALA A 173 6.57 8.92 19.50
CA ALA A 173 6.46 7.51 19.14
C ALA A 173 5.08 7.17 18.55
N THR A 174 5.06 6.45 17.43
CA THR A 174 3.85 6.02 16.73
C THR A 174 3.73 4.50 16.70
N SER A 175 2.54 4.00 16.36
CA SER A 175 2.39 2.58 16.04
C SER A 175 3.10 2.24 14.72
N ARG A 176 3.35 0.95 14.49
CA ARG A 176 4.12 0.46 13.33
C ARG A 176 3.52 0.83 11.97
N PHE A 177 2.20 0.99 11.89
CA PHE A 177 1.45 1.28 10.66
C PHE A 177 0.58 2.53 10.83
N ALA A 178 1.01 3.46 11.68
CA ALA A 178 0.32 4.74 11.83
C ALA A 178 0.20 5.40 10.46
N THR A 179 -1.03 5.71 10.06
CA THR A 179 -1.33 6.42 8.81
C THR A 179 -1.81 7.81 9.20
N PRO A 180 -1.08 8.88 8.82
CA PRO A 180 -1.53 10.24 9.09
C PRO A 180 -2.84 10.57 8.37
N THR A 181 -3.50 11.67 8.73
CA THR A 181 -4.70 12.15 8.02
C THR A 181 -4.64 13.66 7.85
N LEU A 182 -5.10 14.16 6.70
CA LEU A 182 -5.20 15.58 6.39
C LEU A 182 -6.58 16.11 6.75
N ALA A 183 -6.63 17.21 7.50
CA ALA A 183 -7.86 17.99 7.66
C ALA A 183 -7.54 19.44 8.01
N GLY A 184 -8.26 20.39 7.43
CA GLY A 184 -8.23 21.80 7.83
C GLY A 184 -6.85 22.46 7.82
N GLY A 185 -5.94 22.07 6.94
CA GLY A 185 -4.57 22.62 6.91
C GLY A 185 -3.62 22.01 7.95
N TYR A 186 -3.94 20.82 8.46
CA TYR A 186 -3.09 20.06 9.35
C TYR A 186 -2.92 18.61 8.89
N VAL A 187 -1.76 18.05 9.21
CA VAL A 187 -1.52 16.60 9.27
C VAL A 187 -1.72 16.15 10.72
N TYR A 188 -2.68 15.24 10.92
CA TYR A 188 -2.93 14.60 12.20
C TYR A 188 -2.22 13.25 12.24
N VAL A 189 -1.45 13.04 13.30
CA VAL A 189 -0.72 11.79 13.55
C VAL A 189 -1.21 11.20 14.87
N GLY A 190 -1.72 9.97 14.81
CA GLY A 190 -1.96 9.15 16.00
C GLY A 190 -0.63 8.65 16.56
N THR A 191 -0.30 9.05 17.79
CA THR A 191 0.89 8.64 18.53
C THR A 191 0.50 7.64 19.61
N MET A 192 1.50 7.08 20.29
CA MET A 192 1.30 6.20 21.44
C MET A 192 0.71 6.92 22.67
N THR A 193 0.65 8.25 22.66
CA THR A 193 0.20 9.08 23.80
C THR A 193 -0.94 10.04 23.47
N GLY A 194 -1.38 10.10 22.20
CA GLY A 194 -2.47 10.99 21.79
C GLY A 194 -2.44 11.30 20.30
N ILE A 195 -2.97 12.47 19.92
CA ILE A 195 -2.95 12.96 18.55
C ILE A 195 -2.08 14.22 18.52
N VAL A 196 -1.13 14.26 17.58
CA VAL A 196 -0.34 15.46 17.27
C VAL A 196 -0.85 16.05 15.96
N ALA A 197 -1.07 17.36 15.94
CA ALA A 197 -1.43 18.11 14.74
C ALA A 197 -0.23 18.94 14.28
N VAL A 198 0.21 18.74 13.03
CA VAL A 198 1.30 19.49 12.40
C VAL A 198 0.70 20.40 11.33
N SER A 199 0.92 21.71 11.45
CA SER A 199 0.46 22.70 10.48
C SER A 199 1.16 22.52 9.12
N ILE A 200 0.42 22.63 8.01
CA ILE A 200 0.96 22.59 6.64
C ILE A 200 0.97 23.95 5.94
N ALA A 201 0.86 25.04 6.72
CA ALA A 201 0.93 26.43 6.25
C ALA A 201 2.35 26.84 5.83
#